data_AF-A0A2M7ALF9-F1
#
_entry.id   AF-A0A2M7ALF9-F1
#
_cell.length_a   1.000
_cell.length_b   1.000
_cell.length_c   1.000
_cell.angle_alpha   90.00
_cell.angle_beta   90.00
_cell.angle_gamma   90.00
#
_symmetry.space_group_name_H-M   'P 1'
#
loop_
_entity.id
_entity.type
_entity.pdbx_description
1 polymer ?
#
loop_
_entity_poly.entity_id
_entity_poly.type
_entity_poly.pdbx_seq_one_letter_code
_entity_poly.pdbx_strand_id
1 'polypeptide(L)'
;MKNKGKVYKDGKIYYSIGRINEKENLIMEFETSLNKRVYERITQGFIKTYKPVMDDRPYRVFDKIGDYRKWCEKFLPEWLGYGREK
;
A
#
# COMPACT_ATOMS: atom_id res chain seq x y z
N MET A 1 0.03 -0.90 -12.36
CA MET A 1 -0.77 0.25 -11.87
C MET A 1 0.17 1.43 -11.64
N LYS A 2 -0.21 2.64 -12.05
CA LYS A 2 0.61 3.85 -11.88
C LYS A 2 0.47 4.32 -10.42
N ASN A 3 1.43 4.02 -9.56
CA ASN A 3 1.45 4.56 -8.20
C ASN A 3 1.83 6.04 -8.27
N LYS A 4 0.86 6.92 -8.01
CA LYS A 4 1.09 8.36 -7.82
C LYS A 4 1.21 8.61 -6.31
N GLY A 5 2.36 8.32 -5.73
CA GLY A 5 2.66 8.66 -4.34
C GLY A 5 2.89 10.18 -4.23
N LYS A 6 2.16 10.85 -3.34
CA LYS A 6 2.39 12.26 -2.98
C LYS A 6 3.27 12.28 -1.72
N VAL A 7 4.47 12.83 -1.80
CA VAL A 7 5.33 13.12 -0.63
C VAL A 7 5.21 14.58 -0.27
N TYR A 8 5.06 14.87 1.01
CA TYR A 8 5.18 16.22 1.56
C TYR A 8 6.53 16.36 2.23
N LYS A 9 7.35 17.29 1.73
CA LYS A 9 8.65 17.65 2.30
C LYS A 9 8.81 19.17 2.22
N ASP A 10 9.19 19.81 3.34
CA ASP A 10 9.46 21.25 3.41
C ASP A 10 8.32 22.14 2.85
N GLY A 11 7.06 21.74 3.08
CA GLY A 11 5.87 22.45 2.59
C GLY A 11 5.58 22.30 1.08
N LYS A 12 6.33 21.47 0.36
CA LYS A 12 6.17 21.20 -1.08
C LYS A 12 5.66 19.76 -1.32
N ILE A 13 4.82 19.62 -2.35
CA ILE A 13 4.31 18.32 -2.82
C ILE A 13 5.27 17.77 -3.87
N TYR A 14 5.88 16.63 -3.58
CA TYR A 14 6.73 15.88 -4.49
C TYR A 14 5.94 14.69 -5.05
N TYR A 15 6.01 14.51 -6.37
CA TYR A 15 5.43 13.37 -7.06
C TYR A 15 6.53 12.40 -7.46
N SER A 16 6.44 11.12 -7.07
CA SER A 16 7.20 10.08 -7.74
C SER A 16 6.50 9.74 -9.07
N ILE A 17 7.14 10.11 -10.18
CA ILE A 17 6.66 9.79 -11.53
C ILE A 17 7.51 8.63 -12.04
N GLY A 18 7.06 7.38 -11.85
CA GLY A 18 7.79 6.19 -12.28
C GLY A 18 7.25 4.86 -11.72
N ARG A 19 7.94 3.75 -12.02
CA ARG A 19 7.77 2.46 -11.34
C ARG A 19 8.73 2.43 -10.15
N ILE A 20 8.21 2.58 -8.95
CA ILE A 20 8.93 2.34 -7.68
C ILE A 20 8.67 0.90 -7.22
N ASN A 21 9.66 0.26 -6.62
CA ASN A 21 9.46 -1.04 -6.01
C ASN A 21 8.73 -0.91 -4.65
N GLU A 22 8.27 -2.03 -4.10
CA GLU A 22 7.49 -2.07 -2.86
C GLU A 22 8.23 -1.45 -1.67
N LYS A 23 9.52 -1.77 -1.52
CA LYS A 23 10.36 -1.28 -0.43
C LYS A 23 10.55 0.24 -0.51
N GLU A 24 10.82 0.76 -1.71
CA GLU A 24 10.93 2.20 -1.96
C GLU A 24 9.62 2.94 -1.67
N ASN A 25 8.48 2.37 -2.10
CA ASN A 25 7.17 2.95 -1.80
C ASN A 25 6.93 3.01 -0.29
N LEU A 26 7.29 1.94 0.43
CA LEU A 26 7.14 1.88 1.88
C LEU A 26 7.99 2.96 2.56
N ILE A 27 9.28 3.05 2.23
CA ILE A 27 10.17 4.08 2.78
C ILE A 27 9.61 5.48 2.52
N MET A 28 9.15 5.75 1.30
CA MET A 28 8.56 7.03 0.91
C MET A 28 7.30 7.39 1.72
N GLU A 29 6.43 6.40 2.00
CA GLU A 29 5.25 6.60 2.83
C GLU A 29 5.61 6.89 4.31
N PHE A 30 6.61 6.18 4.84
CA PHE A 30 7.12 6.41 6.20
C PHE A 30 7.72 7.81 6.34
N GLU A 31 8.60 8.22 5.43
CA GLU A 31 9.20 9.57 5.42
C GLU A 31 8.12 10.66 5.35
N THR A 32 7.11 10.46 4.51
CA THR A 32 5.98 11.40 4.39
C THR A 32 5.19 11.52 5.69
N SER A 33 4.87 10.39 6.32
CA SER A 33 4.07 10.38 7.53
C SER A 33 4.83 10.86 8.76
N LEU A 34 6.15 10.71 8.80
CA LEU A 34 6.99 11.32 9.83
C LEU A 34 6.94 12.85 9.80
N ASN A 35 6.73 13.46 8.62
CA ASN A 35 6.56 14.91 8.48
C ASN A 35 5.16 15.42 8.89
N LYS A 36 4.19 14.53 9.17
CA LYS A 36 2.84 14.90 9.62
C LYS A 36 2.76 15.05 11.15
N ARG A 37 1.80 15.83 11.63
CA ARG A 37 1.51 15.93 13.07
C ARG A 37 1.01 14.59 13.62
N VAL A 38 1.23 14.33 14.91
CA VAL A 38 0.76 13.10 15.60
C VAL A 38 -0.74 12.86 15.36
N TYR A 39 -1.55 13.91 15.52
CA TYR A 39 -3.00 13.81 15.31
C TYR A 39 -3.39 13.37 13.88
N GLU A 40 -2.68 13.88 12.87
CA GLU A 40 -2.92 13.51 11.47
C GLU A 40 -2.55 12.05 11.21
N ARG A 41 -1.45 11.57 11.79
CA ARG A 41 -1.04 10.16 11.69
C ARG A 41 -2.07 9.20 12.28
N ILE A 42 -2.67 9.57 13.42
CA ILE A 42 -3.70 8.76 14.09
C ILE A 42 -4.98 8.73 13.26
N THR A 43 -5.42 9.88 12.75
CA THR A 43 -6.73 10.00 12.07
C THR A 43 -6.70 9.54 10.62
N GLN A 44 -5.58 9.68 9.92
CA GLN A 44 -5.46 9.36 8.49
C GLN A 44 -4.68 8.07 8.21
N GLY A 45 -4.10 7.46 9.25
CA GLY A 45 -3.19 6.33 9.11
C GLY A 45 -1.75 6.76 8.81
N PHE A 46 -0.81 5.93 9.26
CA PHE A 46 0.62 6.19 9.12
C PHE A 46 1.17 5.74 7.76
N ILE A 47 0.68 4.65 7.20
CA ILE A 47 0.96 4.22 5.83
C ILE A 47 -0.36 3.88 5.15
N LYS A 48 -0.36 3.80 3.82
CA LYS A 48 -1.52 3.28 3.11
C LYS A 48 -1.58 1.78 3.34
N THR A 49 -2.47 1.34 4.22
CA THR A 49 -2.80 -0.08 4.30
C THR A 49 -3.62 -0.46 3.07
N TYR A 50 -3.01 -1.20 2.14
CA TYR A 50 -3.72 -1.75 1.00
C TYR A 50 -4.84 -2.68 1.51
N LYS A 51 -6.08 -2.40 1.12
CA LYS A 51 -7.25 -3.19 1.47
C LYS A 51 -7.59 -4.10 0.30
N PRO A 52 -7.27 -5.41 0.38
CA PRO A 52 -7.62 -6.35 -0.68
C PRO A 52 -9.10 -6.24 -1.02
N VAL A 53 -9.43 -6.32 -2.31
CA VAL A 53 -10.78 -6.09 -2.85
C VAL A 53 -11.17 -4.61 -2.83
N MET A 54 -11.29 -3.96 -1.67
CA MET A 54 -11.82 -2.58 -1.57
C MET A 54 -11.06 -1.56 -2.41
N ASP A 55 -9.73 -1.69 -2.49
CA ASP A 55 -8.89 -0.77 -3.26
C ASP A 55 -8.85 -1.10 -4.77
N ASP A 56 -9.30 -2.29 -5.18
CA ASP A 56 -9.20 -2.77 -6.56
C ASP A 56 -10.53 -2.79 -7.32
N ARG A 57 -11.58 -3.32 -6.66
CA ARG A 57 -12.84 -3.75 -7.29
C ARG A 57 -13.99 -3.70 -6.29
N PRO A 58 -15.24 -3.51 -6.73
CA PRO A 58 -16.40 -3.50 -5.83
C PRO A 58 -16.59 -4.80 -5.04
N TYR A 59 -16.27 -5.94 -5.66
CA TYR A 59 -16.29 -7.25 -5.02
C TYR A 59 -15.31 -8.21 -5.72
N ARG A 60 -14.96 -9.31 -5.04
CA ARG A 60 -14.17 -10.41 -5.57
C ARG A 60 -14.66 -11.72 -5.00
N VAL A 61 -14.91 -12.69 -5.86
CA VAL A 61 -15.35 -14.04 -5.49
C VAL A 61 -14.38 -15.05 -6.09
N PHE A 62 -14.15 -16.14 -5.38
CA PHE A 62 -13.34 -17.27 -5.82
C PHE A 62 -14.17 -18.54 -5.65
N ASP A 63 -14.10 -19.44 -6.62
CA ASP A 63 -14.81 -20.73 -6.55
C ASP A 63 -14.15 -21.68 -5.53
N LYS A 64 -12.85 -21.51 -5.29
CA LYS A 64 -12.06 -22.33 -4.35
C LYS A 64 -11.13 -21.47 -3.51
N ILE A 65 -10.91 -21.91 -2.27
CA ILE A 65 -9.95 -21.26 -1.36
C ILE A 65 -8.52 -21.28 -1.89
N GLY A 66 -8.16 -22.27 -2.71
CA GLY A 66 -6.85 -22.37 -3.36
C GLY A 66 -6.60 -21.23 -4.34
N ASP A 67 -7.64 -20.77 -5.05
CA ASP A 67 -7.53 -19.67 -6.01
C ASP A 67 -7.42 -18.33 -5.30
N TYR A 68 -8.11 -18.17 -4.16
CA TYR A 68 -7.92 -17.04 -3.25
C TYR A 68 -6.46 -16.95 -2.78
N ARG A 69 -5.89 -18.04 -2.27
CA ARG A 69 -4.49 -18.05 -1.77
C ARG A 69 -3.47 -17.74 -2.86
N LYS A 70 -3.62 -18.33 -4.06
CA LYS A 70 -2.76 -18.03 -5.22
C LYS A 70 -2.86 -16.56 -5.63
N TRP A 71 -4.05 -15.97 -5.55
CA TRP A 71 -4.24 -14.55 -5.83
C TRP A 71 -3.55 -13.68 -4.78
N CYS A 72 -3.68 -14.02 -3.50
CA CYS A 72 -2.98 -13.36 -2.40
C CYS A 72 -1.46 -13.33 -2.65
N GLU A 73 -0.85 -14.48 -2.97
CA GLU A 73 0.60 -14.58 -3.22
C GLU A 73 1.08 -13.78 -4.43
N LYS A 74 0.25 -13.68 -5.48
CA LYS A 74 0.65 -13.05 -6.74
C LYS A 74 0.47 -11.53 -6.73
N PHE A 75 -0.53 -11.02 -6.02
CA PHE A 75 -0.97 -9.64 -6.16
C PHE A 75 -0.89 -8.82 -4.87
N LEU A 76 -0.81 -9.46 -3.70
CA LEU A 76 -0.72 -8.75 -2.43
C LEU A 76 0.74 -8.51 -2.04
N PRO A 77 1.06 -7.33 -1.47
CA PRO A 77 2.32 -7.09 -0.77
C PRO A 77 2.63 -8.16 0.29
N GLU A 78 3.90 -8.57 0.40
CA GLU A 78 4.33 -9.67 1.28
C GLU A 78 4.09 -9.31 2.77
N TRP A 79 4.28 -8.05 3.14
CA TRP A 79 4.10 -7.57 4.52
C TRP A 79 2.65 -7.65 5.03
N LEU A 80 1.65 -7.87 4.16
CA LEU A 80 0.27 -8.05 4.60
C LEU A 80 0.01 -9.43 5.20
N GLY A 81 0.91 -10.41 5.01
CA GLY A 81 0.79 -11.73 5.64
C GLY A 81 -0.31 -12.64 5.10
N TYR A 82 -0.93 -12.32 3.95
CA TYR A 82 -1.93 -13.19 3.31
C TYR A 82 -1.31 -14.31 2.44
N GLY A 83 -0.03 -14.19 2.11
CA GLY A 83 0.72 -15.24 1.41
C GLY A 83 1.05 -16.40 2.34
N ARG A 84 1.43 -17.55 1.77
CA ARG A 84 2.05 -18.62 2.56
C ARG A 84 3.43 -18.19 3.05
N GLU A 85 3.79 -18.58 4.27
CA GLU A 85 5.16 -18.51 4.77
C GLU A 85 6.08 -19.26 3.80
N LYS A 86 7.24 -18.67 3.47
CA LYS A 86 8.25 -19.26 2.60
C LYS A 86 9.11 -20.27 3.35
#